data_AF-A0A7D8A6Z6-F1
#
_entry.id   AF-A0A7D8A6Z6-F1
#
_cell.length_a   1.000
_cell.length_b   1.000
_cell.length_c   1.000
_cell.angle_alpha   90.00
_cell.angle_beta   90.00
_cell.angle_gamma   90.00
#
_symmetry.space_group_name_H-M   'P 1'
#
loop_
_entity.id
_entity.type
_entity.pdbx_description
1 polymer ?
#
loop_
_entity_poly.entity_id
_entity_poly.type
_entity_poly.pdbx_seq_one_letter_code
_entity_poly.pdbx_strand_id
1 'polypeptide(L)' 'MVDIIDPHLDHGDSRDKWRGLAEYAADHSDVIRRAVAVVRIGETDWGLDLSKPSIREALNDPDVSLDELFQSKGSRRIAG' A
#
# COMPACT_ATOMS: atom_id res chain seq x y z
N MET A 1 -5.46 -15.85 -10.79
CA MET A 1 -4.63 -14.97 -9.94
C MET A 1 -4.65 -13.57 -10.52
N VAL A 2 -4.85 -12.55 -9.67
CA VAL A 2 -4.99 -11.14 -10.09
C VAL A 2 -4.08 -10.25 -9.24
N ASP A 3 -3.62 -9.15 -9.84
CA ASP A 3 -2.99 -8.05 -9.13
C ASP A 3 -3.96 -6.88 -9.03
N ILE A 4 -4.07 -6.28 -7.85
CA ILE A 4 -4.79 -5.02 -7.66
C ILE A 4 -3.76 -3.90 -7.59
N ILE A 5 -3.93 -2.87 -8.42
CA ILE A 5 -3.12 -1.66 -8.37
C ILE A 5 -4.07 -0.50 -8.06
N ASP A 6 -3.81 0.19 -6.96
CA ASP A 6 -4.66 1.26 -6.43
C ASP A 6 -3.89 2.59 -6.41
N PRO A 7 -3.95 3.37 -7.51
CA PRO A 7 -3.23 4.63 -7.60
C PRO A 7 -4.00 5.77 -6.92
N HIS A 8 -3.30 6.59 -6.14
CA HIS A 8 -3.86 7.76 -5.46
C HIS A 8 -3.00 9.01 -5.68
N LEU A 9 -3.68 10.16 -5.86
CA LEU A 9 -3.04 11.46 -6.03
C LEU A 9 -2.73 12.14 -4.69
N ASP A 10 -3.52 11.85 -3.65
CA ASP A 10 -3.33 12.27 -2.26
C ASP A 10 -3.74 11.14 -1.31
N HIS A 11 -3.39 11.23 -0.02
CA HIS A 11 -3.64 10.15 0.97
C HIS A 11 -4.53 10.54 2.15
N GLY A 12 -5.34 11.60 2.01
CA GLY A 12 -6.07 12.20 3.12
C GLY A 12 -6.96 11.20 3.89
N ASP A 13 -7.76 10.40 3.18
CA ASP A 13 -8.64 9.37 3.74
C ASP A 13 -8.18 7.93 3.41
N SER A 14 -6.94 7.77 2.96
CA SER A 14 -6.50 6.53 2.32
C SER A 14 -6.10 5.42 3.29
N ARG A 15 -5.80 5.75 4.56
CA ARG A 15 -5.43 4.74 5.56
C ARG A 15 -6.51 3.67 5.71
N ASP A 16 -7.75 4.08 5.96
CA ASP A 16 -8.83 3.12 6.21
C ASP A 16 -9.18 2.31 4.96
N LYS A 17 -9.09 2.93 3.77
CA LYS A 17 -9.24 2.22 2.49
C LYS A 17 -8.18 1.14 2.32
N TRP A 18 -6.91 1.47 2.58
CA TRP A 18 -5.82 0.52 2.44
C TRP A 18 -5.79 -0.54 3.54
N ARG A 19 -6.27 -0.22 4.75
CA ARG A 19 -6.52 -1.24 5.79
C ARG A 19 -7.52 -2.28 5.28
N GLY A 20 -8.67 -1.82 4.79
CA GLY A 20 -9.69 -2.71 4.22
C GLY A 20 -9.19 -3.50 3.01
N LEU A 21 -8.42 -2.87 2.12
CA LEU A 21 -7.84 -3.56 0.96
C LEU A 21 -6.76 -4.59 1.38
N ALA A 22 -5.96 -4.30 2.40
CA ALA A 22 -4.98 -5.23 2.95
C ALA A 22 -5.64 -6.44 3.61
N GLU A 23 -6.75 -6.24 4.33
CA GLU A 23 -7.57 -7.31 4.89
C GLU A 23 -8.19 -8.16 3.78
N TYR A 24 -8.84 -7.52 2.81
CA TYR A 24 -9.45 -8.21 1.67
C TYR A 24 -8.43 -9.04 0.87
N ALA A 25 -7.25 -8.49 0.61
CA ALA A 25 -6.18 -9.21 -0.09
C ALA A 25 -5.68 -10.44 0.69
N ALA A 26 -5.65 -10.36 2.02
CA ALA A 26 -5.25 -11.49 2.86
C ALA A 26 -6.32 -12.60 2.88
N ASP A 27 -7.59 -12.22 3.00
CA ASP A 27 -8.72 -13.15 3.05
C ASP A 27 -8.96 -13.86 1.70
N HIS A 28 -8.54 -13.24 0.60
CA HIS A 28 -8.67 -13.74 -0.76
C HIS A 28 -7.31 -14.08 -1.41
N SER A 29 -6.34 -14.52 -0.61
CA SER A 29 -4.97 -14.83 -1.07
C SER A 29 -4.87 -16.02 -2.05
N ASP A 30 -5.95 -16.79 -2.21
CA ASP A 30 -6.09 -17.83 -3.24
C ASP A 30 -6.32 -17.25 -4.65
N VAL A 31 -6.86 -16.03 -4.74
CA VAL A 31 -7.13 -15.32 -6.01
C VAL A 31 -6.25 -14.09 -6.18
N ILE A 32 -6.02 -13.32 -5.12
CA ILE A 32 -5.25 -12.08 -5.14
C ILE A 32 -3.78 -12.41 -4.86
N ARG A 33 -2.94 -12.19 -5.87
CA ARG A 33 -1.50 -12.41 -5.76
C ARG A 33 -0.82 -11.27 -5.00
N ARG A 34 -1.22 -10.04 -5.28
CA ARG A 34 -0.75 -8.81 -4.62
C ARG A 34 -1.77 -7.69 -4.78
N ALA A 35 -1.79 -6.81 -3.79
CA ALA A 35 -2.48 -5.52 -3.85
C ALA A 35 -1.45 -4.43 -3.58
N VAL A 36 -1.30 -3.48 -4.50
CA VAL A 36 -0.27 -2.44 -4.43
C VAL A 36 -0.96 -1.07 -4.43
N ALA A 37 -0.83 -0.36 -3.32
CA ALA A 37 -1.14 1.06 -3.27
C ALA A 37 -0.01 1.83 -3.96
N VAL A 38 -0.35 2.76 -4.86
CA VAL A 38 0.63 3.56 -5.58
C VAL A 38 0.38 5.03 -5.34
N VAL A 39 1.44 5.73 -4.98
CA VAL A 39 1.37 7.10 -4.49
C VAL A 39 2.51 7.95 -4.99
N ARG A 40 2.32 9.27 -5.00
CA ARG A 40 3.41 10.22 -5.25
C ARG A 40 3.75 10.97 -3.97
N ILE A 41 4.99 10.83 -3.52
CA ILE A 41 5.55 11.58 -2.38
C ILE A 41 6.70 12.43 -2.90
N GLY A 42 6.54 13.75 -2.84
CA GLY A 42 7.39 14.68 -3.57
C GLY A 42 7.33 14.40 -5.08
N GLU A 43 8.48 14.13 -5.70
CA GLU A 43 8.58 13.80 -7.13
C GLU A 43 8.69 12.29 -7.41
N THR A 44 8.58 11.45 -6.38
CA THR A 44 8.80 10.00 -6.50
C THR A 44 7.49 9.23 -6.40
N ASP A 45 7.27 8.32 -7.36
CA ASP A 45 6.21 7.32 -7.26
C ASP A 45 6.66 6.15 -6.38
N TRP A 46 5.87 5.85 -5.35
CA TRP A 46 6.07 4.74 -4.44
C TRP A 46 4.95 3.72 -4.57
N GLY A 47 5.30 2.43 -4.55
CA GLY A 47 4.37 1.32 -4.46
C GLY A 47 4.51 0.60 -3.13
N LEU A 48 3.40 0.45 -2.40
CA LEU A 48 3.35 -0.30 -1.14
C LEU A 48 2.51 -1.56 -1.33
N ASP A 49 3.12 -2.71 -1.07
CA ASP A 49 2.44 -4.01 -1.20
C ASP A 49 1.62 -4.31 0.05
N LEU A 50 0.32 -4.09 -0.05
CA LEU A 50 -0.69 -4.26 0.99
C LEU A 50 -0.94 -5.73 1.33
N SER A 51 -0.53 -6.67 0.47
CA SER A 51 -0.71 -8.10 0.72
C SER A 51 0.26 -8.64 1.77
N LYS A 52 1.28 -7.86 2.15
CA LYS A 52 2.28 -8.24 3.16
C LYS A 52 1.71 -8.08 4.57
N PRO A 53 1.79 -9.11 5.44
CA PRO A 53 1.32 -9.03 6.82
C PRO A 53 1.89 -7.83 7.60
N SER A 54 3.18 -7.55 7.43
CA SER A 54 3.85 -6.42 8.10
C SER A 54 3.31 -5.05 7.70
N ILE A 55 2.73 -4.93 6.50
CA ILE A 55 2.13 -3.67 6.03
C ILE A 55 0.73 -3.51 6.63
N ARG A 56 -0.05 -4.59 6.67
CA ARG A 56 -1.34 -4.60 7.36
C ARG A 56 -1.20 -4.25 8.84
N GLU A 57 -0.19 -4.76 9.52
CA GLU A 57 0.14 -4.40 10.91
C GLU A 57 0.45 -2.89 11.04
N ALA A 58 1.34 -2.37 10.19
CA ALA A 58 1.70 -0.94 10.21
C ALA A 58 0.53 0.00 9.88
N LEU A 59 -0.40 -0.42 9.03
CA LEU A 59 -1.59 0.37 8.70
C LEU A 59 -2.58 0.48 9.86
N ASN A 60 -2.61 -0.50 10.76
CA ASN A 60 -3.43 -0.49 11.98
C ASN A 60 -2.86 0.39 13.10
N ASP A 61 -1.61 0.82 12.99
CA ASP A 61 -0.99 1.77 13.91
C ASP A 61 -1.30 3.21 13.45
N PRO A 62 -2.10 4.00 14.22
CA PRO A 62 -2.45 5.36 13.85
C PRO A 62 -1.26 6.33 13.93
N ASP A 63 -0.21 5.98 14.67
CA ASP A 63 0.96 6.84 14.89
C ASP A 63 2.00 6.71 13.77
N VAL A 64 1.94 5.64 12.98
CA VAL A 64 2.81 5.46 11.81
C VAL A 64 2.42 6.44 10.73
N SER A 65 3.33 7.28 10.23
CA SER A 65 3.04 8.12 9.05
C SER A 65 2.92 7.27 7.78
N LEU A 66 1.91 7.54 6.92
CA LEU A 66 1.79 6.84 5.63
C LEU A 66 3.02 7.11 4.76
N ASP A 67 3.45 8.37 4.65
CA ASP A 67 4.63 8.73 3.84
C ASP A 67 5.89 7.97 4.30
N GLU A 68 6.10 7.88 5.62
CA GLU A 68 7.22 7.11 6.18
C GLU A 68 7.09 5.61 5.91
N LEU A 69 5.87 5.07 5.97
CA LEU A 69 5.60 3.67 5.64
C LEU A 69 5.93 3.37 4.17
N PHE A 70 5.49 4.22 3.24
CA PHE A 70 5.84 4.10 1.82
C PHE A 70 7.34 4.21 1.60
N GLN A 71 8.00 5.18 2.22
CA GLN A 71 9.44 5.41 2.05
C GLN A 71 10.31 4.30 2.67
N SER A 72 9.86 3.68 3.77
CA SER A 72 10.62 2.65 4.51
C SER A 72 10.35 1.22 4.04
N LYS A 73 9.15 0.92 3.55
CA LYS A 73 8.72 -0.44 3.16
C LYS A 73 8.28 -0.56 1.70
N GLY A 74 8.01 0.55 1.04
CA GLY A 74 7.60 0.58 -0.36
C GLY A 74 8.76 0.46 -1.33
N SER A 75 8.41 0.24 -2.59
CA SER A 75 9.34 0.26 -3.72
C SER A 75 9.19 1.58 -4.47
N ARG A 76 10.29 2.30 -4.68
CA ARG A 76 10.31 3.49 -5.52
C ARG A 76 10.37 3.11 -7.00
N ARG A 77 9.64 3.81 -7.85
CA ARG A 77 9.86 3.75 -9.30
C ARG A 77 11.18 4.45 -9.61
N ILE A 78 12.16 3.69 -10.08
CA ILE A 78 13.38 4.27 -10.67
C ILE A 78 13.00 4.60 -12.11
N ALA A 79 13.01 5.87 -12.49
CA ALA A 79 12.92 6.25 -13.90
C ALA A 79 14.13 5.63 -14.62
N GLY A 80 13.84 4.72 -15.56
CA GLY A 80 14.84 4.17 -16.48
C GLY A 80 15.07 5.12 -17.65
#